data_AF-A0A7C4FVX6-F1
#
_entry.id   AF-A0A7C4FVX6-F1
#
_cell.length_a   1.000
_cell.length_b   1.000
_cell.length_c   1.000
_cell.angle_alpha   90.00
_cell.angle_beta   90.00
_cell.angle_gamma   90.00
#
_symmetry.space_group_name_H-M   'P 1'
#
loop_
_entity.id
_entity.type
_entity.pdbx_description
1 polymer ?
#
loop_
_entity_poly.entity_id
_entity_poly.type
_entity_poly.pdbx_seq_one_letter_code
_entity_poly.pdbx_strand_id
1 'polypeptide(L)'
;VSQEMIRDCLNHTWIGEHMTAKAKKPVIIVGSMRNRSSEHIAVKTFVNDIERAFINSGQVTVVASAGDREEMRSEKEDQRVFASVETIKQMGKELGADFMMTGEVNTIVDQEEGKKVIFYQVDLTLTNIETNVKVWLGQKKIKKFISRSRYSS
;
A
#
# COMPACT_ATOMS: atom_id res chain seq x y z
N VAL A 1 9.71 5.55 6.51
CA VAL A 1 9.78 4.12 6.11
C VAL A 1 9.12 3.90 4.75
N SER A 2 7.82 4.23 4.60
CA SER A 2 7.07 4.00 3.37
C SER A 2 7.69 4.64 2.13
N GLN A 3 8.11 5.91 2.21
CA GLN A 3 8.75 6.60 1.08
C GLN A 3 9.96 5.87 0.50
N GLU A 4 10.79 5.26 1.36
CA GLU A 4 11.99 4.55 0.91
C GLU A 4 11.63 3.24 0.22
N MET A 5 10.68 2.48 0.78
CA MET A 5 10.18 1.25 0.15
C MET A 5 9.50 1.53 -1.19
N ILE A 6 8.73 2.62 -1.29
CA ILE A 6 8.07 3.00 -2.53
C ILE A 6 9.08 3.51 -3.55
N ARG A 7 10.10 4.26 -3.13
CA ARG A 7 11.20 4.65 -4.02
C ARG A 7 11.94 3.42 -4.56
N ASP A 8 12.21 2.43 -3.72
CA ASP A 8 12.80 1.16 -4.14
C ASP A 8 11.90 0.43 -5.16
N CYS A 9 10.61 0.31 -4.86
CA CYS A 9 9.61 -0.27 -5.76
C CYS A 9 9.60 0.40 -7.14
N LEU A 10 9.63 1.73 -7.17
CA LEU A 10 9.56 2.53 -8.40
C LEU A 10 10.88 2.54 -9.20
N ASN A 11 11.99 2.14 -8.61
CA ASN A 11 13.28 2.02 -9.31
C ASN A 11 13.46 0.65 -10.00
N HIS A 12 12.54 -0.29 -9.80
CA HIS A 12 12.63 -1.63 -10.38
C HIS A 12 12.10 -1.67 -11.82
N THR A 13 12.52 -2.67 -12.61
CA THR A 13 12.27 -2.75 -14.05
C THR A 13 10.80 -2.79 -14.47
N TRP A 14 9.89 -3.29 -13.61
CA TRP A 14 8.47 -3.48 -13.94
C TRP A 14 7.80 -2.20 -14.42
N ILE A 15 8.20 -1.03 -13.89
CA ILE A 15 7.63 0.25 -14.29
C ILE A 15 8.04 0.61 -15.72
N GLY A 16 9.33 0.43 -16.04
CA GLY A 16 9.87 0.69 -17.37
C GLY A 16 9.30 -0.27 -18.41
N GLU A 17 9.15 -1.55 -18.04
CA GLU A 17 8.50 -2.57 -18.86
C GLU A 17 7.03 -2.21 -19.15
N HIS A 18 6.27 -1.79 -18.14
CA HIS A 18 4.87 -1.37 -18.32
C HIS A 18 4.76 -0.14 -19.21
N MET A 19 5.59 0.89 -18.95
CA MET A 19 5.59 2.13 -19.73
C MET A 19 5.95 1.86 -21.20
N THR A 20 6.91 0.98 -21.45
CA THR A 20 7.30 0.57 -22.81
C THR A 20 6.17 -0.20 -23.51
N ALA A 21 5.50 -1.11 -22.79
CA ALA A 21 4.46 -1.94 -23.37
C ALA A 21 3.12 -1.23 -23.59
N LYS A 22 2.78 -0.23 -22.76
CA LYS A 22 1.44 0.40 -22.75
C LYS A 22 1.45 1.91 -23.02
N ALA A 23 2.62 2.56 -23.05
CA ALA A 23 2.79 4.01 -23.24
C ALA A 23 1.95 4.89 -22.28
N LYS A 24 1.57 4.36 -21.11
CA LYS A 24 0.77 5.05 -20.08
C LYS A 24 1.32 4.74 -18.70
N LYS A 25 1.12 5.66 -17.74
CA LYS A 25 1.45 5.41 -16.33
C LYS A 25 0.69 4.18 -15.84
N PRO A 26 1.35 3.26 -15.10
CA PRO A 26 0.66 2.13 -14.50
C PRO A 26 -0.35 2.63 -13.46
N VAL A 27 -1.51 2.01 -13.45
CA VAL A 27 -2.56 2.28 -12.47
C VAL A 27 -2.41 1.30 -11.31
N ILE A 28 -2.24 1.81 -10.09
CA ILE A 28 -2.05 1.01 -8.88
C ILE A 28 -3.22 1.25 -7.92
N ILE A 29 -3.71 0.17 -7.34
CA ILE A 29 -4.57 0.23 -6.15
C ILE A 29 -3.76 -0.23 -4.93
N VAL A 30 -3.86 0.51 -3.83
CA VAL A 30 -3.32 0.06 -2.54
C VAL A 30 -4.42 -0.73 -1.82
N GLY A 31 -4.20 -2.03 -1.72
CA GLY A 31 -5.10 -2.98 -1.12
C GLY A 31 -4.91 -3.12 0.40
N SER A 32 -5.34 -4.27 0.91
CA SER A 32 -5.32 -4.53 2.36
C SER A 32 -3.90 -4.58 2.92
N MET A 33 -3.69 -3.89 4.05
CA MET A 33 -2.53 -4.06 4.93
C MET A 33 -2.94 -4.88 6.15
N ARG A 34 -2.35 -6.07 6.33
CA ARG A 34 -2.69 -6.98 7.43
C ARG A 34 -1.77 -6.76 8.63
N ASN A 35 -2.34 -6.61 9.81
CA ASN A 35 -1.56 -6.62 11.05
C ASN A 35 -1.48 -8.06 11.58
N ARG A 36 -0.27 -8.64 11.55
CA ARG A 36 0.06 -9.95 12.15
C ARG A 36 0.86 -9.82 13.44
N SER A 37 1.04 -8.60 13.93
CA SER A 37 1.62 -8.35 15.25
C SER A 37 0.59 -8.57 16.35
N SER A 38 1.08 -8.77 17.57
CA SER A 38 0.28 -8.75 18.79
C SER A 38 -0.06 -7.34 19.28
N GLU A 39 0.51 -6.29 18.68
CA GLU A 39 0.22 -4.91 19.02
C GLU A 39 -0.84 -4.33 18.08
N HIS A 40 -1.65 -3.39 18.57
CA HIS A 40 -2.50 -2.60 17.70
C HIS A 40 -1.66 -1.59 16.89
N ILE A 41 -1.39 -1.92 15.63
CA ILE A 41 -0.68 -1.05 14.69
C ILE A 41 -1.70 -0.33 13.80
N ALA A 42 -1.58 0.99 13.69
CA ALA A 42 -2.41 1.83 12.83
C ALA A 42 -2.09 1.63 11.33
N VAL A 43 -2.47 0.48 10.78
CA VAL A 43 -2.20 0.10 9.38
C VAL A 43 -2.80 1.08 8.37
N LYS A 44 -3.91 1.75 8.70
CA LYS A 44 -4.52 2.78 7.85
C LYS A 44 -3.58 3.96 7.59
N THR A 45 -2.85 4.42 8.61
CA THR A 45 -1.85 5.48 8.44
C THR A 45 -0.75 5.06 7.48
N PHE A 46 -0.34 3.78 7.56
CA PHE A 46 0.68 3.24 6.68
C PHE A 46 0.22 3.13 5.22
N VAL A 47 -1.04 2.72 4.98
CA VAL A 47 -1.68 2.75 3.66
C VAL A 47 -1.64 4.17 3.08
N ASN A 48 -2.10 5.16 3.84
CA ASN A 48 -2.13 6.56 3.40
C ASN A 48 -0.72 7.09 3.07
N ASP A 49 0.30 6.66 3.83
CA ASP A 49 1.69 7.04 3.57
C ASP A 49 2.24 6.40 2.28
N ILE A 50 1.82 5.17 1.95
CA ILE A 50 2.16 4.51 0.68
C ILE A 50 1.50 5.24 -0.48
N GLU A 51 0.19 5.49 -0.40
CA GLU A 51 -0.56 6.20 -1.43
C GLU A 51 0.04 7.58 -1.68
N ARG A 52 0.33 8.33 -0.62
CA ARG A 52 1.00 9.63 -0.71
C ARG A 52 2.36 9.53 -1.38
N ALA A 53 3.16 8.51 -1.07
CA ALA A 53 4.47 8.31 -1.69
C ALA A 53 4.34 8.00 -3.20
N PHE A 54 3.36 7.18 -3.61
CA PHE A 54 3.09 6.92 -5.02
C PHE A 54 2.58 8.16 -5.76
N ILE A 55 1.65 8.91 -5.17
CA ILE A 55 1.13 10.15 -5.77
C ILE A 55 2.26 11.17 -5.94
N ASN A 56 3.09 11.36 -4.90
CA ASN A 56 4.18 12.32 -4.90
C ASN A 56 5.31 11.94 -5.87
N SER A 57 5.47 10.65 -6.24
CA SER A 57 6.45 10.27 -7.25
C SER A 57 6.04 10.74 -8.65
N GLY A 58 4.74 10.87 -8.91
CA GLY A 58 4.20 11.22 -10.22
C GLY A 58 4.40 10.15 -11.29
N GLN A 59 4.98 8.99 -10.97
CA GLN A 59 5.30 7.94 -11.94
C GLN A 59 4.13 6.96 -12.16
N VAL A 60 3.15 6.94 -11.25
CA VAL A 60 2.02 6.01 -11.26
C VAL A 60 0.71 6.78 -11.03
N THR A 61 -0.41 6.16 -11.39
CA THR A 61 -1.75 6.65 -11.03
C THR A 61 -2.29 5.80 -9.89
N VAL A 62 -2.62 6.40 -8.75
CA VAL A 62 -3.24 5.67 -7.64
C VAL A 62 -4.76 5.78 -7.74
N VAL A 63 -5.48 4.66 -7.65
CA VAL A 63 -6.94 4.64 -7.61
C VAL A 63 -7.46 4.31 -6.22
N ALA A 64 -8.67 4.78 -5.95
CA ALA A 64 -9.41 4.57 -4.72
C ALA A 64 -9.49 3.08 -4.32
N SER A 65 -9.40 2.81 -3.02
CA SER A 65 -9.53 1.46 -2.47
C SER A 65 -10.94 0.91 -2.69
N ALA A 66 -11.17 -0.37 -2.36
CA ALA A 66 -12.51 -0.95 -2.48
C ALA A 66 -13.56 -0.20 -1.63
N GLY A 67 -13.19 0.21 -0.40
CA GLY A 67 -14.07 0.96 0.49
C GLY A 67 -14.35 2.37 -0.03
N ASP A 68 -13.32 3.10 -0.44
CA ASP A 68 -13.50 4.47 -0.94
C ASP A 68 -14.33 4.51 -2.23
N ARG A 69 -14.23 3.47 -3.08
CA ARG A 69 -15.07 3.36 -4.29
C ARG A 69 -16.55 3.17 -3.96
N GLU A 70 -16.88 2.50 -2.86
CA GLU A 70 -18.27 2.34 -2.42
C GLU A 70 -18.86 3.71 -2.03
N GLU A 71 -18.12 4.50 -1.26
CA GLU A 71 -18.50 5.87 -0.90
C GLU A 71 -18.66 6.76 -2.14
N MET A 72 -17.68 6.73 -3.06
CA MET A 72 -17.73 7.48 -4.32
C MET A 72 -18.89 7.06 -5.24
N ARG A 73 -19.30 5.79 -5.23
CA ARG A 73 -20.47 5.33 -5.99
C ARG A 73 -21.76 5.82 -5.34
N SER A 74 -21.86 5.78 -4.01
CA SER A 74 -23.02 6.34 -3.29
C SER A 74 -23.19 7.84 -3.61
N GLU A 75 -22.09 8.59 -3.57
CA GLU A 75 -22.08 10.02 -3.92
C GLU A 75 -22.51 10.27 -5.37
N LYS A 76 -22.04 9.46 -6.33
CA LYS A 76 -22.47 9.57 -7.73
C LYS A 76 -23.97 9.28 -7.91
N GLU A 77 -24.54 8.40 -7.10
CA GLU A 77 -25.97 8.11 -7.15
C GLU A 77 -26.79 9.26 -6.57
N ASP A 78 -26.33 9.90 -5.50
CA ASP A 78 -26.95 11.12 -4.97
C ASP A 78 -26.91 12.27 -6.00
N GLN A 79 -25.77 12.47 -6.65
CA GLN A 79 -25.61 13.45 -7.72
C GLN A 79 -26.52 13.19 -8.92
N ARG A 80 -27.01 11.96 -9.15
CA ARG A 80 -28.01 11.67 -10.20
C ARG A 80 -29.36 12.31 -9.93
N VAL A 81 -29.69 12.51 -8.67
CA VAL A 81 -30.96 13.12 -8.26
C VAL A 81 -30.82 14.63 -8.17
N PHE A 82 -29.67 15.13 -7.68
CA PHE A 82 -29.53 16.53 -7.29
C PHE A 82 -28.59 17.39 -8.15
N ALA A 83 -27.65 16.80 -8.90
CA ALA A 83 -26.72 17.58 -9.72
C ALA A 83 -27.32 17.92 -11.10
N SER A 84 -26.80 18.97 -11.73
CA SER A 84 -27.20 19.32 -13.08
C SER A 84 -26.75 18.27 -14.10
N VAL A 85 -27.53 18.10 -15.17
CA VAL A 85 -27.24 17.14 -16.25
C VAL A 85 -25.87 17.38 -16.90
N GLU A 86 -25.41 18.62 -16.94
CA GLU A 86 -24.11 18.98 -17.54
C GLU A 86 -22.90 18.54 -16.68
N THR A 87 -23.07 18.40 -15.37
CA THR A 87 -21.94 18.17 -14.43
C THR A 87 -21.86 16.73 -13.93
N ILE A 88 -22.98 16.01 -14.00
CA ILE A 88 -23.14 14.65 -13.50
C ILE A 88 -22.08 13.67 -14.02
N LYS A 89 -21.59 12.79 -13.15
CA LYS A 89 -20.61 11.76 -13.51
C LYS A 89 -21.27 10.44 -13.84
N GLN A 90 -20.76 9.76 -14.86
CA GLN A 90 -21.27 8.46 -15.29
C GLN A 90 -20.80 7.33 -14.36
N MET A 91 -21.69 6.37 -14.10
CA MET A 91 -21.35 5.08 -13.49
C MET A 91 -20.55 4.21 -14.46
N GLY A 92 -19.76 3.27 -13.94
CA GLY A 92 -18.97 2.34 -14.76
C GLY A 92 -17.77 2.95 -15.49
N LYS A 93 -17.42 4.21 -15.21
CA LYS A 93 -16.22 4.91 -15.73
C LYS A 93 -15.06 4.93 -14.74
N GLU A 94 -15.03 4.00 -13.80
CA GLU A 94 -13.89 3.85 -12.89
C GLU A 94 -12.66 3.36 -13.65
N LEU A 95 -11.51 3.94 -13.32
CA LEU A 95 -10.25 3.49 -13.89
C LEU A 95 -9.87 2.13 -13.29
N GLY A 96 -9.68 1.13 -14.15
CA GLY A 96 -9.18 -0.19 -13.74
C GLY A 96 -7.71 -0.11 -13.34
N ALA A 97 -7.36 -0.74 -12.21
CA ALA A 97 -5.98 -0.89 -11.80
C ALA A 97 -5.27 -1.95 -12.65
N ASP A 98 -4.02 -1.68 -13.03
CA ASP A 98 -3.12 -2.65 -13.68
C ASP A 98 -2.43 -3.52 -12.60
N PHE A 99 -2.12 -2.93 -11.43
CA PHE A 99 -1.45 -3.60 -10.31
C PHE A 99 -2.15 -3.33 -8.97
N MET A 100 -2.00 -4.28 -8.05
CA MET A 100 -2.41 -4.14 -6.65
C MET A 100 -1.19 -4.25 -5.74
N MET A 101 -1.01 -3.24 -4.88
CA MET A 101 -0.07 -3.28 -3.77
C MET A 101 -0.77 -3.84 -2.53
N THR A 102 -0.25 -4.91 -1.94
CA THR A 102 -0.71 -5.44 -0.64
C THR A 102 0.44 -5.51 0.32
N GLY A 103 0.14 -5.69 1.60
CA GLY A 103 1.20 -5.93 2.57
C GLY A 103 0.74 -6.43 3.90
N GLU A 104 1.72 -6.67 4.75
CA GLU A 104 1.53 -7.13 6.11
C GLU A 104 2.60 -6.56 7.04
N VAL A 105 2.24 -6.45 8.31
CA VAL A 105 3.14 -6.05 9.39
C VAL A 105 3.27 -7.20 10.35
N ASN A 106 4.48 -7.72 10.48
CA ASN A 106 4.85 -8.86 11.31
C ASN A 106 5.69 -8.40 12.52
N THR A 107 5.58 -9.09 13.65
CA THR A 107 6.52 -8.93 14.77
C THR A 107 7.59 -9.99 14.70
N ILE A 108 8.85 -9.59 14.78
CA ILE A 108 10.00 -10.49 14.89
C ILE A 108 10.63 -10.29 16.26
N VAL A 109 10.76 -11.38 17.01
CA VAL A 109 11.44 -11.40 18.30
C VAL A 109 12.81 -12.04 18.11
N ASP A 110 13.85 -11.30 18.48
CA ASP A 110 15.22 -11.77 18.49
C ASP A 110 15.72 -11.79 19.94
N GLN A 111 16.35 -12.88 20.35
CA GLN A 111 16.82 -13.07 21.72
C GLN A 111 18.25 -13.63 21.70
N GLU A 112 19.19 -12.82 22.16
CA GLU A 112 20.61 -13.16 22.23
C GLU A 112 21.19 -12.70 23.58
N GLU A 113 21.91 -13.58 24.28
CA GLU A 113 22.61 -13.28 25.55
C GLU A 113 21.76 -12.51 26.60
N GLY A 114 20.48 -12.88 26.76
CA GLY A 114 19.57 -12.24 27.72
C GLY A 114 19.06 -10.85 27.32
N LYS A 115 19.35 -10.39 26.10
CA LYS A 115 18.75 -9.21 25.47
C LYS A 115 17.62 -9.66 24.56
N LYS A 116 16.41 -9.17 24.80
CA LYS A 116 15.26 -9.37 23.91
C LYS A 116 15.07 -8.11 23.08
N VAL A 117 15.11 -8.26 21.76
CA VAL A 117 14.88 -7.19 20.79
C VAL A 117 13.63 -7.52 19.99
N ILE A 118 12.70 -6.58 19.93
CA ILE A 118 11.47 -6.72 19.15
C ILE A 118 11.57 -5.79 17.94
N PHE A 119 11.39 -6.37 16.76
CA PHE A 119 11.33 -5.67 15.48
C PHE A 119 9.93 -5.78 14.89
N TYR A 120 9.50 -4.74 14.20
CA TYR A 120 8.43 -4.86 13.22
C TYR A 120 9.03 -5.06 11.85
N GLN A 121 8.45 -5.95 11.08
CA GLN A 121 8.76 -6.09 9.67
C GLN A 121 7.53 -5.73 8.87
N VAL A 122 7.71 -4.85 7.90
CA VAL A 122 6.69 -4.56 6.89
C VAL A 122 7.09 -5.27 5.62
N ASP A 123 6.18 -6.09 5.11
CA ASP A 123 6.31 -6.77 3.83
C ASP A 123 5.29 -6.19 2.86
N LEU A 124 5.75 -5.79 1.67
CA LEU A 124 4.94 -5.23 0.60
C LEU A 124 5.08 -6.09 -0.67
N THR A 125 3.98 -6.29 -1.37
CA THR A 125 3.92 -7.07 -2.61
C THR A 125 3.15 -6.30 -3.67
N LEU A 126 3.76 -6.09 -4.83
CA LEU A 126 3.10 -5.55 -6.02
C LEU A 126 2.75 -6.70 -6.97
N THR A 127 1.47 -6.85 -7.30
CA THR A 127 0.96 -7.95 -8.12
C THR A 127 0.21 -7.40 -9.33
N ASN A 128 0.46 -7.93 -10.52
CA ASN A 128 -0.35 -7.66 -11.70
C ASN A 128 -1.73 -8.30 -11.51
N ILE A 129 -2.80 -7.51 -11.62
CA ILE A 129 -4.16 -7.96 -11.31
C ILE A 129 -4.69 -8.96 -12.35
N GLU A 130 -4.29 -8.82 -13.62
CA GLU A 130 -4.76 -9.67 -14.70
C GLU A 130 -4.10 -11.05 -14.66
N THR A 131 -2.79 -11.10 -14.42
CA THR A 131 -2.01 -12.34 -14.50
C THR A 131 -1.69 -12.97 -13.15
N ASN A 132 -1.98 -12.28 -12.04
CA ASN A 132 -1.57 -12.65 -10.68
C ASN A 132 -0.05 -12.78 -10.48
N VAL A 133 0.76 -12.24 -11.40
CA VAL A 133 2.21 -12.28 -11.30
C VAL A 133 2.68 -11.22 -10.30
N LYS A 134 3.47 -11.64 -9.31
CA LYS A 134 4.18 -10.73 -8.41
C LYS A 134 5.34 -10.10 -9.17
N VAL A 135 5.29 -8.79 -9.34
CA VAL A 135 6.31 -8.03 -10.11
C VAL A 135 7.32 -7.33 -9.22
N TRP A 136 6.99 -7.16 -7.93
CA TRP A 136 7.92 -6.63 -6.93
C TRP A 136 7.56 -7.12 -5.54
N LEU A 137 8.60 -7.36 -4.73
CA LEU A 137 8.52 -7.73 -3.33
C LEU A 137 9.52 -6.88 -2.56
N GLY A 138 9.07 -6.19 -1.52
CA GLY A 138 9.92 -5.39 -0.67
C GLY A 138 9.65 -5.67 0.80
N GLN A 139 10.70 -5.65 1.60
CA GLN A 139 10.60 -5.80 3.04
C GLN A 139 11.40 -4.72 3.74
N LYS A 140 10.92 -4.27 4.90
CA LYS A 140 11.66 -3.35 5.75
C LYS A 140 11.45 -3.65 7.24
N LYS A 141 12.57 -3.78 7.95
CA LYS A 141 12.58 -3.91 9.41
C LYS A 141 12.58 -2.52 10.07
N ILE A 142 11.71 -2.34 11.04
CA ILE A 142 11.55 -1.15 11.90
C ILE A 142 11.86 -1.60 13.33
N LYS A 143 12.94 -1.07 13.91
CA LYS A 143 13.37 -1.44 15.26
C LYS A 143 12.45 -0.79 16.30
N LYS A 144 11.88 -1.58 17.21
CA LYS A 144 11.03 -1.06 18.29
C LYS A 144 11.89 -0.66 19.50
N PHE A 145 12.39 -1.58 20.31
CA PHE A 145 13.24 -1.28 21.49
C PHE A 145 13.99 -2.54 21.96
N ILE A 146 15.04 -2.36 22.78
CA ILE A 146 15.81 -3.44 23.46
C ILE A 146 15.40 -3.45 24.93
N SER A 147 14.89 -4.57 25.46
CA SER A 147 14.78 -4.74 26.91
C SER A 147 16.01 -5.50 27.42
N ARG A 148 16.80 -4.88 28.31
CA ARG A 148 17.79 -5.60 29.12
C ARG A 148 17.07 -6.20 30.32
N SER A 149 17.17 -7.51 30.51
CA SER A 149 16.85 -8.12 31.80
C SER A 149 17.78 -7.49 32.85
N ARG A 150 17.23 -6.77 33.83
CA ARG A 150 17.98 -6.48 35.06
C ARG A 150 17.93 -7.76 35.88
N TYR A 151 19.06 -8.47 35.94
CA TYR A 151 19.32 -9.39 37.04
C TYR A 151 19.27 -8.55 38.33
N SER A 152 18.22 -8.71 39.14
CA SER A 152 18.29 -8.38 40.55
C SER A 152 18.98 -9.53 41.23
N SER A 153 20.12 -9.24 41.85
CA SER A 153 20.77 -10.10 42.85
C SER A 153 19.86 -10.39 44.03
#